data_AF-A0A6M5Z1Z4-F1
#
_entry.id   AF-A0A6M5Z1Z4-F1
#
_cell.length_a   1.000
_cell.length_b   1.000
_cell.length_c   1.000
_cell.angle_alpha   90.00
_cell.angle_beta   90.00
_cell.angle_gamma   90.00
#
_symmetry.space_group_name_H-M   'P 1'
#
loop_
_entity.id
_entity.type
_entity.pdbx_description
1 polymer ?
#
loop_
_entity_poly.entity_id
_entity_poly.type
_entity_poly.pdbx_seq_one_letter_code
_entity_poly.pdbx_strand_id
1 'polypeptide(L)'
;MRFTNPISPSGHRIMQRGGVKPFREGYSPMFSSLKLGKLFGIDTYVHGTFWLLPLFVLMETRNAGVDVIALNLLLVFAVFGCVALHEVGHALAAAAYGIRTRDITLYPIGGIASLERMPEKPLQEVIVTLAGPAVNLVIAGGLLLGLLAADMAFVFTEATEPSFVNVFVAELIFANAVLFLFNLLPCFPMDGGRVLRALLSIRTTRLRATEIAVQVGTVVAVAFLVAGLLIPKTSLIFVAVVVWLLGQAELGGLRIAEARKGIGRRAREVFGGVWVPAAPERTPLPADAAADLAARRFSGLAWDAERRVWVQWVNGVPVRDVAT
;
A
#
# COMPACT_ATOMS: atom_id res chain seq x y z
N MET A 1 1.71 38.55 1.98
CA MET A 1 2.82 38.28 1.06
C MET A 1 2.94 39.46 0.11
N ARG A 2 4.10 40.12 0.05
CA ARG A 2 4.33 41.26 -0.85
C ARG A 2 4.43 40.74 -2.29
N PHE A 3 3.54 41.21 -3.15
CA PHE A 3 3.59 41.00 -4.59
C PHE A 3 4.58 41.98 -5.19
N THR A 4 5.63 41.49 -5.84
CA THR A 4 6.45 42.32 -6.72
C THR A 4 5.91 42.17 -8.14
N ASN A 5 5.56 43.30 -8.76
CA ASN A 5 5.13 43.42 -10.15
C ASN A 5 6.36 43.73 -11.01
N PRO A 6 6.82 42.82 -11.88
CA PRO A 6 7.58 43.24 -13.05
C PRO A 6 6.61 43.54 -14.19
N ILE A 7 6.69 44.76 -14.72
CA ILE A 7 5.91 45.22 -15.88
C ILE A 7 6.67 44.84 -17.15
N SER A 8 5.99 44.20 -18.11
CA SER A 8 6.47 43.96 -19.48
C SER A 8 6.26 45.21 -20.36
N PRO A 9 7.10 45.48 -21.38
CA PRO A 9 6.99 46.68 -22.24
C PRO A 9 5.68 46.82 -23.03
N SER A 10 4.83 45.79 -23.09
CA SER A 10 3.55 45.77 -23.81
C SER A 10 2.30 45.98 -22.94
N GLY A 11 2.44 46.34 -21.66
CA GLY A 11 1.30 46.71 -20.80
C GLY A 11 0.37 45.57 -20.38
N HIS A 12 0.69 44.31 -20.69
CA HIS A 12 -0.08 43.15 -20.24
C HIS A 12 0.35 42.69 -18.84
N ARG A 13 -0.64 42.51 -17.95
CA ARG A 13 -0.44 42.07 -16.57
C ARG A 13 -0.32 40.55 -16.53
N ILE A 14 0.88 40.03 -16.73
CA ILE A 14 1.16 38.59 -16.62
C ILE A 14 1.42 38.27 -15.15
N MET A 15 0.45 37.66 -14.47
CA MET A 15 0.76 36.99 -13.21
C MET A 15 1.51 35.70 -13.53
N GLN A 16 2.85 35.75 -13.41
CA GLN A 16 3.62 34.53 -13.25
C GLN A 16 3.24 33.93 -11.89
N ARG A 17 2.28 33.00 -11.89
CA ARG A 17 2.31 31.97 -10.85
C ARG A 17 3.63 31.23 -11.07
N GLY A 18 4.60 31.49 -10.19
CA GLY A 18 5.71 30.56 -10.00
C GLY A 18 5.11 29.17 -9.99
N GLY A 19 5.54 28.35 -10.96
CA GLY A 19 4.89 27.09 -11.26
C GLY A 19 4.57 26.39 -9.95
N VAL A 20 3.29 26.05 -9.77
CA VAL A 20 2.93 25.10 -8.73
C VAL A 20 3.61 23.82 -9.19
N LYS A 21 4.86 23.64 -8.75
CA LYS A 21 5.47 22.32 -8.66
C LYS A 21 4.37 21.48 -8.03
N PRO A 22 4.06 20.29 -8.58
CA PRO A 22 3.15 19.39 -7.89
C PRO A 22 3.59 19.39 -6.44
N PHE A 23 2.63 19.52 -5.52
CA PHE A 23 2.88 19.51 -4.09
C PHE A 23 3.58 18.19 -3.75
N ARG A 24 4.89 18.15 -3.99
CA ARG A 24 5.87 17.38 -3.24
C ARG A 24 5.84 18.09 -1.92
N GLU A 25 4.84 17.71 -1.14
CA GLU A 25 4.79 17.94 0.27
C GLU A 25 6.19 17.60 0.78
N GLY A 26 6.93 18.63 1.17
CA GLY A 26 8.28 18.54 1.69
C GLY A 26 8.28 17.94 3.09
N TYR A 27 7.53 16.86 3.29
CA TYR A 27 7.88 15.88 4.28
C TYR A 27 9.00 15.06 3.67
N SER A 28 10.24 15.39 4.01
CA SER A 28 11.25 14.36 4.11
C SER A 28 10.76 13.46 5.24
N PRO A 29 10.20 12.26 4.98
CA PRO A 29 9.86 11.36 6.07
C PRO A 29 11.15 11.16 6.89
N MET A 30 11.05 11.18 8.23
CA MET A 30 12.20 11.00 9.12
C MET A 30 13.02 9.73 8.79
N PHE A 31 12.42 8.80 8.05
CA PHE A 31 13.07 7.63 7.45
C PHE A 31 12.75 7.59 5.95
N SER A 32 13.75 7.86 5.10
CA SER A 32 13.62 7.73 3.65
C SER A 32 13.47 6.25 3.26
N SER A 33 12.57 5.95 2.33
CA SER A 33 12.50 4.63 1.70
C SER A 33 13.60 4.50 0.65
N LEU A 34 14.42 3.45 0.76
CA LEU A 34 15.46 3.12 -0.22
C LEU A 34 14.85 2.29 -1.35
N LYS A 35 15.04 2.71 -2.60
CA LYS A 35 14.61 1.91 -3.76
C LYS A 35 15.55 0.72 -3.93
N LEU A 36 15.03 -0.50 -3.82
CA LEU A 36 15.79 -1.72 -4.06
C LEU A 36 15.90 -2.03 -5.56
N GLY A 37 14.82 -1.82 -6.31
CA GLY A 37 14.76 -2.19 -7.71
C GLY A 37 13.34 -2.40 -8.21
N LYS A 38 13.17 -3.25 -9.22
CA LYS A 38 11.87 -3.67 -9.74
C LYS A 38 11.69 -5.18 -9.57
N LEU A 39 10.65 -5.60 -8.85
CA LEU A 39 10.26 -6.99 -8.69
C LEU A 39 9.03 -7.25 -9.57
N PHE A 40 9.13 -8.12 -10.58
CA PHE A 40 8.08 -8.36 -11.59
C PHE A 40 7.51 -7.08 -12.22
N GLY A 41 8.36 -6.07 -12.43
CA GLY A 41 7.98 -4.78 -13.02
C GLY A 41 7.41 -3.75 -12.02
N ILE A 42 7.27 -4.09 -10.75
CA ILE A 42 6.76 -3.22 -9.68
C ILE A 42 7.95 -2.60 -8.94
N ASP A 43 7.92 -1.29 -8.72
CA ASP A 43 8.98 -0.63 -7.94
C ASP A 43 8.95 -1.10 -6.49
N THR A 44 10.08 -1.62 -5.99
CA THR A 44 10.22 -2.17 -4.63
C THR A 44 11.13 -1.30 -3.79
N TYR A 45 10.70 -1.00 -2.57
CA TYR A 45 11.37 -0.13 -1.61
C TYR A 45 11.54 -0.83 -0.27
N VAL A 46 12.55 -0.40 0.48
CA VAL A 46 12.77 -0.76 1.89
C VAL A 46 12.68 0.51 2.71
N HIS A 47 11.76 0.53 3.67
CA HIS A 47 11.65 1.66 4.58
C HIS A 47 12.83 1.69 5.54
N GLY A 48 13.33 2.87 5.93
CA GLY A 48 14.52 2.97 6.80
C GLY A 48 14.40 2.24 8.14
N THR A 49 13.18 2.09 8.68
CA THR A 49 12.94 1.32 9.91
C THR A 49 13.22 -0.17 9.76
N PHE A 50 13.20 -0.72 8.53
CA PHE A 50 13.52 -2.12 8.25
C PHE A 50 14.86 -2.55 8.85
N TRP A 51 15.87 -1.67 8.80
CA TRP A 51 17.21 -1.94 9.30
C TRP A 51 17.30 -2.18 10.82
N LEU A 52 16.25 -1.84 11.57
CA LEU A 52 16.15 -2.18 13.00
C LEU A 52 16.09 -3.70 13.22
N LEU A 53 15.56 -4.48 12.27
CA LEU A 53 15.48 -5.93 12.38
C LEU A 53 16.84 -6.65 12.29
N PRO A 54 17.64 -6.49 11.21
CA PRO A 54 18.96 -7.10 11.17
C PRO A 54 19.87 -6.56 12.29
N LEU A 55 19.71 -5.29 12.69
CA LEU A 55 20.40 -4.76 13.86
C LEU A 55 20.00 -5.47 15.15
N PHE A 56 18.70 -5.70 15.37
CA PHE A 56 18.20 -6.43 16.53
C PHE A 56 18.74 -7.87 16.56
N VAL A 57 18.73 -8.57 15.42
CA VAL A 57 19.31 -9.91 15.29
C VAL A 57 20.80 -9.91 15.60
N LEU A 58 21.56 -8.94 15.09
CA LEU A 58 22.98 -8.78 15.40
C LEU A 58 23.24 -8.55 16.90
N MET A 59 22.38 -7.77 17.57
CA MET A 59 22.52 -7.51 19.01
C MET A 59 22.17 -8.72 19.87
N GLU A 60 21.19 -9.53 19.45
CA GLU A 60 20.75 -10.74 20.15
C GLU A 60 21.77 -11.87 19.98
N THR A 61 22.33 -12.01 18.78
CA THR A 61 23.34 -13.02 18.44
C THR A 61 24.79 -12.58 18.67
N ARG A 62 25.04 -11.41 19.28
CA ARG A 62 26.39 -10.83 19.39
C ARG A 62 27.44 -11.69 20.11
N ASN A 63 26.98 -12.60 20.98
CA ASN A 63 27.83 -13.52 21.74
C ASN A 63 27.86 -14.93 21.10
N ALA A 64 27.17 -15.14 19.98
CA ALA A 64 27.12 -16.41 19.28
C ALA A 64 28.27 -16.56 18.28
N GLY A 65 28.42 -17.77 17.72
CA GLY A 65 29.35 -18.03 16.63
C GLY A 65 28.98 -17.28 15.34
N VAL A 66 29.98 -17.05 14.48
CA VAL A 66 29.81 -16.36 13.19
C VAL A 66 28.82 -17.09 12.27
N ASP A 67 28.79 -18.42 12.36
CA ASP A 67 27.85 -19.31 11.69
C ASP A 67 26.40 -19.05 12.12
N VAL A 68 26.15 -18.90 13.42
CA VAL A 68 24.81 -18.59 13.97
C VAL A 68 24.36 -17.19 13.54
N ILE A 69 25.26 -16.21 13.60
CA ILE A 69 24.96 -14.84 13.14
C ILE A 69 24.62 -14.84 11.64
N ALA A 70 25.42 -15.52 10.83
CA ALA A 70 25.22 -15.62 9.38
C ALA A 70 23.90 -16.31 9.05
N LEU A 71 23.56 -17.41 9.74
CA LEU A 71 22.30 -18.14 9.56
C LEU A 71 21.10 -17.23 9.85
N ASN A 72 21.11 -16.53 11.00
CA ASN A 72 19.97 -15.70 11.41
C ASN A 72 19.79 -14.48 10.48
N LEU A 73 20.89 -13.84 10.06
CA LEU A 73 20.82 -12.75 9.07
C LEU A 73 20.29 -13.24 7.73
N LEU A 74 20.81 -14.37 7.23
CA LEU A 74 20.33 -14.97 5.99
C LEU A 74 18.84 -15.31 6.09
N LEU A 75 18.40 -15.87 7.22
CA LEU A 75 16.99 -16.19 7.46
C LEU A 75 16.11 -14.94 7.44
N VAL A 76 16.51 -13.84 8.09
CA VAL A 76 15.76 -12.57 8.05
C VAL A 76 15.57 -12.10 6.61
N PHE A 77 16.63 -12.03 5.82
CA PHE A 77 16.52 -11.58 4.43
C PHE A 77 15.71 -12.55 3.57
N ALA A 78 15.85 -13.87 3.78
CA ALA A 78 15.08 -14.88 3.07
C ALA A 78 13.58 -14.78 3.38
N VAL A 79 13.22 -14.66 4.67
CA VAL A 79 11.82 -14.50 5.10
C VAL A 79 11.23 -13.22 4.51
N PHE A 80 11.96 -12.11 4.49
CA PHE A 80 11.49 -10.89 3.85
C PHE A 80 11.42 -10.98 2.32
N GLY A 81 12.28 -11.80 1.70
CA GLY A 81 12.11 -12.22 0.31
C GLY A 81 10.77 -12.93 0.09
N CYS A 82 10.40 -13.85 0.98
CA CYS A 82 9.09 -14.52 0.94
C CYS A 82 7.92 -13.54 1.16
N VAL A 83 8.07 -12.57 2.07
CA VAL A 83 7.07 -11.49 2.27
C VAL A 83 6.93 -10.64 1.00
N ALA A 84 8.03 -10.28 0.34
CA ALA A 84 7.98 -9.55 -0.92
C ALA A 84 7.29 -10.37 -2.02
N LEU A 85 7.55 -11.68 -2.10
CA LEU A 85 6.88 -12.58 -3.04
C LEU A 85 5.38 -12.74 -2.73
N HIS A 86 5.00 -12.75 -1.45
CA HIS A 86 3.61 -12.73 -1.01
C HIS A 86 2.89 -11.46 -1.52
N GLU A 87 3.48 -10.28 -1.34
CA GLU A 87 2.94 -9.02 -1.86
C GLU A 87 2.85 -9.01 -3.40
N VAL A 88 3.84 -9.60 -4.07
CA VAL A 88 3.79 -9.81 -5.52
C VAL A 88 2.62 -10.72 -5.91
N GLY A 89 2.31 -11.76 -5.12
CA GLY A 89 1.14 -12.62 -5.33
C GLY A 89 -0.16 -11.81 -5.44
N HIS A 90 -0.40 -10.91 -4.48
CA HIS A 90 -1.52 -9.98 -4.55
C HIS A 90 -1.47 -9.09 -5.79
N ALA A 91 -0.31 -8.50 -6.06
CA ALA A 91 -0.15 -7.57 -7.17
C ALA A 91 -0.41 -8.23 -8.53
N LEU A 92 0.09 -9.44 -8.76
CA LEU A 92 -0.13 -10.19 -9.99
C LEU A 92 -1.60 -10.60 -10.15
N ALA A 93 -2.24 -11.04 -9.07
CA ALA A 93 -3.66 -11.36 -9.10
C ALA A 93 -4.52 -10.11 -9.35
N ALA A 94 -4.16 -8.96 -8.79
CA ALA A 94 -4.82 -7.69 -9.04
C ALA A 94 -4.63 -7.21 -10.50
N ALA A 95 -3.43 -7.43 -11.06
CA ALA A 95 -3.13 -7.10 -12.45
C ALA A 95 -4.03 -7.85 -13.44
N ALA A 96 -4.41 -9.10 -13.13
CA ALA A 96 -5.38 -9.87 -13.93
C ALA A 96 -6.77 -9.22 -14.00
N TYR A 97 -7.10 -8.33 -13.06
CA TYR A 97 -8.33 -7.53 -13.05
C TYR A 97 -8.11 -6.09 -13.53
N GLY A 98 -6.97 -5.79 -14.16
CA GLY A 98 -6.63 -4.46 -14.67
C GLY A 98 -6.35 -3.43 -13.58
N ILE A 99 -5.98 -3.87 -12.39
CA ILE A 99 -5.60 -3.01 -11.27
C ILE A 99 -4.08 -2.94 -11.21
N ARG A 100 -3.51 -1.73 -11.31
CA ARG A 100 -2.06 -1.56 -11.25
C ARG A 100 -1.59 -1.45 -9.79
N THR A 101 -0.38 -1.94 -9.55
CA THR A 101 0.35 -1.76 -8.29
C THR A 101 1.35 -0.63 -8.47
N ARG A 102 1.34 0.35 -7.56
CA ARG A 102 2.23 1.52 -7.59
C ARG A 102 3.64 1.16 -7.13
N ASP A 103 3.71 0.53 -5.97
CA ASP A 103 4.95 0.18 -5.30
C ASP A 103 4.72 -0.94 -4.28
N ILE A 104 5.80 -1.62 -3.90
CA ILE A 104 5.86 -2.52 -2.75
C ILE A 104 6.90 -1.94 -1.78
N THR A 105 6.50 -1.70 -0.54
CA THR A 105 7.41 -1.18 0.50
C THR A 105 7.53 -2.18 1.65
N LEU A 106 8.76 -2.56 2.00
CA LEU A 106 9.06 -3.46 3.11
C LEU A 106 9.30 -2.66 4.41
N TYR A 107 8.59 -3.05 5.46
CA TYR A 107 8.67 -2.53 6.82
C TYR A 107 9.08 -3.64 7.79
N PRO A 108 9.54 -3.34 9.02
CA PRO A 108 9.83 -4.35 10.04
C PRO A 108 8.68 -5.31 10.35
N ILE A 109 7.45 -4.84 10.17
CA ILE A 109 6.24 -5.60 10.50
C ILE A 109 5.69 -6.41 9.31
N GLY A 110 6.25 -6.26 8.11
CA GLY A 110 5.76 -6.91 6.89
C GLY A 110 5.95 -6.07 5.63
N GLY A 111 5.34 -6.52 4.53
CA GLY A 111 5.28 -5.79 3.26
C GLY A 111 3.98 -5.03 3.11
N ILE A 112 3.98 -3.96 2.32
CA ILE A 112 2.75 -3.28 1.90
C ILE A 112 2.81 -3.10 0.38
N ALA A 113 1.91 -3.76 -0.34
CA ALA A 113 1.64 -3.48 -1.75
C ALA A 113 0.62 -2.33 -1.91
N SER A 114 1.09 -1.21 -2.49
CA SER A 114 0.29 -0.03 -2.77
C SER A 114 -0.51 -0.18 -4.07
N LEU A 115 -1.65 -0.88 -4.01
CA LEU A 115 -2.59 -1.02 -5.14
C LEU A 115 -3.29 0.32 -5.46
N GLU A 116 -3.54 0.60 -6.74
CA GLU A 116 -4.28 1.81 -7.15
C GLU A 116 -5.70 1.86 -6.58
N ARG A 117 -6.34 0.69 -6.47
CA ARG A 117 -7.64 0.47 -5.85
C ARG A 117 -7.79 -1.01 -5.49
N MET A 118 -8.66 -1.32 -4.55
CA MET A 118 -9.13 -2.70 -4.36
C MET A 118 -10.20 -3.06 -5.40
N PRO A 119 -10.36 -4.34 -5.77
CA PRO A 119 -11.46 -4.78 -6.63
C PRO A 119 -12.82 -4.41 -6.04
N GLU A 120 -13.77 -4.03 -6.90
CA GLU A 120 -15.13 -3.68 -6.46
C GLU A 120 -16.01 -4.90 -6.22
N LYS A 121 -15.76 -5.98 -6.96
CA LYS A 121 -16.53 -7.23 -6.81
C LYS A 121 -15.95 -8.05 -5.65
N PRO A 122 -16.80 -8.49 -4.70
CA PRO A 122 -16.33 -9.25 -3.55
C PRO A 122 -15.51 -10.50 -3.90
N LEU A 123 -15.93 -11.27 -4.90
CA LEU A 123 -15.20 -12.49 -5.30
C LEU A 123 -13.82 -12.18 -5.91
N GLN A 124 -13.68 -11.07 -6.63
CA GLN A 124 -12.37 -10.64 -7.13
C GLN A 124 -11.46 -10.26 -5.97
N GLU A 125 -12.01 -9.59 -4.96
CA GLU A 125 -11.27 -9.24 -3.75
C GLU A 125 -10.76 -10.50 -3.02
N VAL A 126 -11.61 -11.54 -2.88
CA VAL A 126 -11.20 -12.82 -2.28
C VAL A 126 -10.04 -13.45 -3.06
N ILE A 127 -10.13 -13.50 -4.40
CA ILE A 127 -9.08 -14.10 -5.23
C ILE A 127 -7.76 -13.33 -5.10
N VAL A 128 -7.80 -12.00 -5.18
CA VAL A 128 -6.60 -11.15 -5.01
C VAL A 128 -6.00 -11.34 -3.63
N THR A 129 -6.84 -11.38 -2.60
CA THR A 129 -6.41 -11.50 -1.21
C THR A 129 -5.87 -12.89 -0.89
N LEU A 130 -6.37 -13.95 -1.51
CA LEU A 130 -5.82 -15.30 -1.31
C LEU A 130 -4.54 -15.58 -2.11
N ALA A 131 -4.23 -14.75 -3.12
CA ALA A 131 -3.05 -14.94 -3.94
C ALA A 131 -1.73 -14.79 -3.17
N GLY A 132 -1.66 -13.87 -2.21
CA GLY A 132 -0.49 -13.73 -1.33
C GLY A 132 -0.23 -14.97 -0.48
N PRO A 133 -1.19 -15.41 0.37
CA PRO A 133 -1.06 -16.65 1.15
C PRO A 133 -0.77 -17.88 0.27
N ALA A 134 -1.36 -17.97 -0.93
CA ALA A 134 -1.08 -19.06 -1.86
C ALA A 134 0.41 -19.11 -2.28
N VAL A 135 1.08 -17.96 -2.42
CA VAL A 135 2.53 -17.92 -2.69
C VAL A 135 3.32 -18.53 -1.53
N ASN A 136 3.01 -18.20 -0.27
CA ASN A 136 3.70 -18.82 0.87
C ASN A 136 3.45 -20.32 0.94
N LEU A 137 2.23 -20.78 0.66
CA LEU A 137 1.91 -22.20 0.62
C LEU A 137 2.72 -22.93 -0.46
N VAL A 138 2.86 -22.34 -1.65
CA VAL A 138 3.67 -22.90 -2.74
C VAL A 138 5.15 -22.92 -2.36
N ILE A 139 5.68 -21.88 -1.71
CA ILE A 139 7.06 -21.85 -1.24
C ILE A 139 7.30 -22.93 -0.18
N ALA A 140 6.46 -23.02 0.86
CA ALA A 140 6.59 -24.01 1.91
C ALA A 140 6.48 -25.44 1.36
N GLY A 141 5.48 -25.70 0.51
CA GLY A 141 5.27 -27.00 -0.12
C GLY A 141 6.40 -27.39 -1.07
N GLY A 142 6.89 -26.44 -1.89
CA GLY A 142 8.01 -26.68 -2.80
C GLY A 142 9.32 -26.98 -2.08
N LEU A 143 9.62 -26.25 -1.01
CA LEU A 143 10.78 -26.51 -0.16
C LEU A 143 10.67 -27.87 0.56
N LEU A 144 9.50 -28.22 1.05
CA LEU A 144 9.26 -29.52 1.68
C LEU A 144 9.45 -30.67 0.68
N LEU A 145 8.88 -30.56 -0.52
CA LEU A 145 9.06 -31.55 -1.58
C LEU A 145 10.53 -31.66 -1.99
N GLY A 146 11.26 -30.54 -2.08
CA GLY A 146 12.69 -30.53 -2.35
C GLY A 146 13.52 -31.23 -1.27
N LEU A 147 13.18 -31.01 0.01
CA LEU A 147 13.84 -31.65 1.14
C LEU A 147 13.64 -33.18 1.12
N LEU A 148 12.40 -33.61 0.88
CA LEU A 148 12.05 -35.04 0.77
C LEU A 148 12.73 -35.69 -0.44
N ALA A 149 12.80 -35.00 -1.58
CA ALA A 149 13.48 -35.50 -2.78
C ALA A 149 14.99 -35.61 -2.61
N ALA A 150 15.58 -34.82 -1.72
CA ALA A 150 17.01 -34.84 -1.40
C ALA A 150 17.37 -35.81 -0.26
N ASP A 151 16.40 -36.60 0.24
CA ASP A 151 16.54 -37.49 1.41
C ASP A 151 17.10 -36.79 2.66
N MET A 152 16.78 -35.51 2.80
CA MET A 152 17.21 -34.69 3.94
C MET A 152 16.17 -34.79 5.06
N ALA A 153 16.64 -34.98 6.29
CA ALA A 153 15.76 -35.09 7.45
C ALA A 153 15.04 -33.76 7.75
N PHE A 154 13.70 -33.80 7.81
CA PHE A 154 12.86 -32.69 8.28
C PHE A 154 12.82 -32.59 9.82
N VAL A 155 12.97 -33.73 10.49
CA VAL A 155 13.02 -33.81 11.96
C VAL A 155 14.46 -34.08 12.37
N PHE A 156 15.04 -33.16 13.11
CA PHE A 156 16.38 -33.32 13.67
C PHE A 156 16.32 -34.33 14.82
N THR A 157 16.94 -35.48 14.62
CA THR A 157 17.14 -36.47 15.68
C THR A 157 18.45 -36.18 16.41
N GLU A 158 18.54 -36.51 17.70
CA GLU A 158 19.78 -36.34 18.49
C GLU A 158 20.98 -37.09 17.89
N ALA A 159 20.74 -38.04 16.99
CA ALA A 159 21.77 -38.85 16.35
C ALA A 159 22.53 -38.15 15.21
N THR A 160 22.07 -36.99 14.72
CA THR A 160 22.69 -36.31 13.58
C THR A 160 22.71 -34.80 13.79
N GLU A 161 23.90 -34.20 13.86
CA GLU A 161 24.05 -32.75 13.85
C GLU A 161 23.50 -32.20 12.52
N PRO A 162 22.44 -31.36 12.55
CA PRO A 162 21.81 -30.91 11.34
C PRO A 162 22.73 -29.96 10.57
N SER A 163 22.84 -30.18 9.26
CA SER A 163 23.61 -29.28 8.41
C SER A 163 22.99 -27.87 8.38
N PHE A 164 23.83 -26.85 8.15
CA PHE A 164 23.39 -25.47 7.96
C PHE A 164 22.22 -25.34 6.98
N VAL A 165 22.28 -26.07 5.86
CA VAL A 165 21.25 -26.06 4.81
C VAL A 165 19.94 -26.64 5.33
N ASN A 166 19.99 -27.72 6.10
CA ASN A 166 18.78 -28.34 6.65
C ASN A 166 18.08 -27.42 7.64
N VAL A 167 18.83 -26.80 8.56
CA VAL A 167 18.27 -25.84 9.52
C VAL A 167 17.66 -24.66 8.78
N PHE A 168 18.39 -24.07 7.83
CA PHE A 168 17.90 -22.94 7.05
C PHE A 168 16.60 -23.25 6.28
N VAL A 169 16.55 -24.39 5.58
CA VAL A 169 15.36 -24.79 4.80
C VAL A 169 14.19 -25.11 5.72
N ALA A 170 14.41 -25.83 6.83
CA ALA A 170 13.36 -26.15 7.80
C ALA A 170 12.74 -24.88 8.41
N GLU A 171 13.58 -23.94 8.84
CA GLU A 171 13.14 -22.64 9.37
C GLU A 171 12.38 -21.82 8.32
N LEU A 172 12.82 -21.85 7.05
CA LEU A 172 12.14 -21.13 5.96
C LEU A 172 10.79 -21.76 5.59
N ILE A 173 10.67 -23.09 5.65
CA ILE A 173 9.39 -23.81 5.52
C ILE A 173 8.46 -23.39 6.66
N PHE A 174 8.96 -23.46 7.90
CA PHE A 174 8.19 -23.08 9.09
C PHE A 174 7.71 -21.63 9.00
N ALA A 175 8.59 -20.69 8.65
CA ALA A 175 8.25 -19.28 8.47
C ALA A 175 7.16 -19.08 7.41
N ASN A 176 7.23 -19.76 6.25
CA ASN A 176 6.20 -19.65 5.22
C ASN A 176 4.88 -20.30 5.63
N ALA A 177 4.90 -21.41 6.36
CA ALA A 177 3.71 -22.02 6.93
C ALA A 177 3.03 -21.10 7.96
N VAL A 178 3.83 -20.46 8.82
CA VAL A 178 3.37 -19.45 9.78
C VAL A 178 2.79 -18.25 9.05
N LEU A 179 3.48 -17.69 8.05
CA LEU A 179 2.97 -16.58 7.23
C LEU A 179 1.65 -16.92 6.54
N PHE A 180 1.52 -18.14 6.00
CA PHE A 180 0.28 -18.64 5.40
C PHE A 180 -0.85 -18.72 6.43
N LEU A 181 -0.63 -19.39 7.56
CA LEU A 181 -1.65 -19.59 8.58
C LEU A 181 -2.08 -18.29 9.26
N PHE A 182 -1.11 -17.44 9.63
CA PHE A 182 -1.40 -16.14 10.25
C PHE A 182 -2.15 -15.22 9.30
N ASN A 183 -1.76 -15.16 8.02
CA ASN A 183 -2.50 -14.33 7.07
C ASN A 183 -3.89 -14.86 6.76
N LEU A 184 -4.20 -16.14 6.99
CA LEU A 184 -5.56 -16.67 6.84
C LEU A 184 -6.46 -16.46 8.08
N LEU A 185 -5.94 -15.90 9.17
CA LEU A 185 -6.77 -15.59 10.34
C LEU A 185 -7.88 -14.60 9.96
N PRO A 186 -9.15 -14.83 10.36
CA PRO A 186 -10.30 -14.04 9.94
C PRO A 186 -10.42 -12.72 10.70
N CYS A 187 -9.33 -11.96 10.77
CA CYS A 187 -9.25 -10.70 11.50
C CYS A 187 -8.37 -9.69 10.76
N PHE A 188 -8.63 -8.40 10.94
CA PHE A 188 -7.73 -7.36 10.44
C PHE A 188 -6.49 -7.24 11.34
N PRO A 189 -5.32 -6.86 10.78
CA PRO A 189 -5.07 -6.45 9.39
C PRO A 189 -4.81 -7.60 8.39
N MET A 190 -4.86 -8.86 8.83
CA MET A 190 -4.52 -10.02 8.01
C MET A 190 -5.44 -10.20 6.80
N ASP A 191 -4.94 -10.91 5.78
CA ASP A 191 -5.67 -11.21 4.56
C ASP A 191 -7.00 -11.94 4.81
N GLY A 192 -7.05 -12.85 5.77
CA GLY A 192 -8.25 -13.58 6.16
C GLY A 192 -9.36 -12.65 6.66
N GLY A 193 -9.01 -11.52 7.29
CA GLY A 193 -9.95 -10.45 7.62
C GLY A 193 -10.55 -9.77 6.39
N ARG A 194 -9.74 -9.55 5.35
CA ARG A 194 -10.20 -9.02 4.05
C ARG A 194 -11.05 -10.04 3.30
N VAL A 195 -10.69 -11.33 3.33
CA VAL A 195 -11.50 -12.43 2.79
C VAL A 195 -12.85 -12.48 3.50
N LEU A 196 -12.87 -12.49 4.83
CA LEU A 196 -14.11 -12.48 5.62
C LEU A 196 -14.97 -11.27 5.26
N ARG A 197 -14.38 -10.07 5.22
CA ARG A 197 -15.08 -8.85 4.81
C ARG A 197 -15.67 -8.97 3.41
N ALA A 198 -14.90 -9.46 2.44
CA ALA A 198 -15.36 -9.62 1.07
C ALA A 198 -16.53 -10.60 0.99
N LEU A 199 -16.43 -11.77 1.62
CA LEU A 199 -17.51 -12.76 1.65
C LEU A 199 -18.79 -12.21 2.30
N LEU A 200 -18.67 -11.48 3.42
CA LEU A 200 -19.81 -10.82 4.05
C LEU A 200 -20.43 -9.73 3.16
N SER A 201 -19.61 -9.00 2.39
CA SER A 201 -20.06 -7.95 1.48
C SER A 201 -20.91 -8.48 0.29
N ILE A 202 -21.00 -9.80 0.11
CA ILE A 202 -21.94 -10.41 -0.84
C ILE A 202 -23.39 -10.24 -0.36
N ARG A 203 -23.62 -10.29 0.96
CA ARG A 203 -24.96 -10.22 1.56
C ARG A 203 -25.26 -8.91 2.28
N THR A 204 -24.26 -8.06 2.49
CA THR A 204 -24.42 -6.80 3.22
C THR A 204 -23.54 -5.70 2.62
N THR A 205 -23.58 -4.50 3.22
CA THR A 205 -22.75 -3.37 2.80
C THR A 205 -21.29 -3.58 3.22
N ARG A 206 -20.36 -2.99 2.47
CA ARG A 206 -18.92 -3.07 2.77
C ARG A 206 -18.59 -2.54 4.18
N LEU A 207 -19.24 -1.45 4.62
CA LEU A 207 -19.10 -0.96 5.99
C LEU A 207 -19.48 -2.02 7.01
N ARG A 208 -20.68 -2.60 6.87
CA ARG A 208 -21.18 -3.57 7.85
C ARG A 208 -20.34 -4.84 7.88
N ALA A 209 -19.89 -5.30 6.71
CA ALA A 209 -18.96 -6.41 6.60
C ALA A 209 -17.62 -6.12 7.30
N THR A 210 -17.11 -4.89 7.19
CA THR A 210 -15.88 -4.46 7.87
C THR A 210 -16.07 -4.40 9.38
N GLU A 211 -17.19 -3.85 9.86
CA GLU A 211 -17.53 -3.83 11.28
C GLU A 211 -17.54 -5.24 11.89
N ILE A 212 -18.17 -6.20 11.21
CA ILE A 212 -18.20 -7.59 11.65
C ILE A 212 -16.79 -8.19 11.65
N ALA A 213 -16.00 -8.00 10.59
CA ALA A 213 -14.63 -8.51 10.53
C ALA A 213 -13.73 -7.93 11.63
N VAL A 214 -13.91 -6.66 12.00
CA VAL A 214 -13.19 -6.01 13.11
C VAL A 214 -13.67 -6.51 14.46
N GLN A 215 -14.96 -6.82 14.62
CA GLN A 215 -15.47 -7.47 15.83
C GLN A 215 -14.88 -8.88 16.00
N VAL A 216 -14.83 -9.69 14.94
CA VAL A 216 -14.15 -10.99 14.96
C VAL A 216 -12.68 -10.81 15.31
N GLY A 217 -11.99 -9.83 14.74
CA GLY A 217 -10.61 -9.51 15.11
C GLY A 217 -10.41 -9.06 16.55
N THR A 218 -11.39 -8.37 17.12
CA THR A 218 -11.38 -8.01 18.55
C THR A 218 -11.48 -9.27 19.42
N VAL A 219 -12.31 -10.25 19.06
CA VAL A 219 -12.39 -11.54 19.78
C VAL A 219 -11.05 -12.28 19.69
N VAL A 220 -10.43 -12.32 18.51
CA VAL A 220 -9.10 -12.95 18.33
C VAL A 220 -8.03 -12.23 19.16
N ALA A 221 -8.03 -10.90 19.19
CA ALA A 221 -7.11 -10.12 20.02
C ALA A 221 -7.30 -10.39 21.52
N VAL A 222 -8.55 -10.46 22.00
CA VAL A 222 -8.84 -10.83 23.40
C VAL A 222 -8.36 -12.25 23.70
N ALA A 223 -8.53 -13.20 22.78
CA ALA A 223 -8.01 -14.56 22.95
C ALA A 223 -6.48 -14.58 23.09
N PHE A 224 -5.74 -13.82 22.26
CA PHE A 224 -4.29 -13.68 22.40
C PHE A 224 -3.89 -12.98 23.71
N LEU A 225 -4.65 -11.97 24.14
CA LEU A 225 -4.41 -11.29 25.41
C LEU A 225 -4.56 -12.25 26.60
N VAL A 226 -5.68 -12.99 26.66
CA VAL A 226 -5.93 -13.98 27.70
C VAL A 226 -4.86 -15.08 27.68
N ALA A 227 -4.53 -15.62 26.49
CA ALA A 227 -3.48 -16.61 26.35
C ALA A 227 -2.11 -16.08 26.82
N GLY A 228 -1.77 -14.82 26.52
CA GLY A 228 -0.54 -14.18 26.96
C GLY A 228 -0.48 -13.88 28.46
N LEU A 229 -1.63 -13.77 29.13
CA LEU A 229 -1.73 -13.63 30.59
C LEU A 229 -1.67 -14.98 31.31
N LEU A 230 -2.29 -16.03 30.74
CA LEU A 230 -2.27 -17.39 31.29
C LEU A 230 -0.91 -18.08 31.07
N ILE A 231 -0.33 -17.89 29.89
CA ILE A 231 1.00 -18.36 29.53
C ILE A 231 1.83 -17.07 29.44
N PRO A 232 2.55 -16.64 30.50
CA PRO A 232 3.14 -15.31 30.65
C PRO A 232 4.19 -15.00 29.57
N LYS A 233 3.69 -14.72 28.36
CA LYS A 233 4.44 -14.50 27.12
C LYS A 233 4.07 -13.12 26.61
N THR A 234 4.92 -12.15 26.90
CA THR A 234 4.73 -10.74 26.54
C THR A 234 4.51 -10.52 25.04
N SER A 235 5.08 -11.38 24.19
CA SER A 235 4.88 -11.33 22.73
C SER A 235 3.42 -11.52 22.32
N LEU A 236 2.66 -12.41 22.98
CA LEU A 236 1.24 -12.60 22.68
C LEU A 236 0.39 -11.39 23.07
N ILE A 237 0.73 -10.74 24.18
CA ILE A 237 0.10 -9.49 24.62
C ILE A 237 0.37 -8.38 23.59
N PHE A 238 1.61 -8.27 23.12
CA PHE A 238 1.97 -7.30 22.08
C PHE A 238 1.20 -7.55 20.77
N VAL A 239 1.15 -8.80 20.31
CA VAL A 239 0.36 -9.19 19.12
C VAL A 239 -1.12 -8.84 19.30
N ALA A 240 -1.72 -9.13 20.46
CA ALA A 240 -3.10 -8.79 20.77
C ALA A 240 -3.38 -7.29 20.61
N VAL A 241 -2.52 -6.44 21.18
CA VAL A 241 -2.65 -4.98 21.11
C VAL A 241 -2.52 -4.50 19.66
N VAL A 242 -1.53 -4.98 18.92
CA VAL A 242 -1.30 -4.58 17.52
C VAL A 242 -2.46 -4.99 16.63
N VAL A 243 -2.94 -6.24 16.74
CA VAL A 243 -4.10 -6.74 15.98
C VAL A 243 -5.34 -5.88 16.26
N TRP A 244 -5.61 -5.59 17.53
CA TRP A 244 -6.75 -4.75 17.91
C TRP A 244 -6.62 -3.33 17.34
N LEU A 245 -5.46 -2.67 17.53
CA LEU A 245 -5.21 -1.31 17.05
C LEU A 245 -5.34 -1.20 15.53
N LEU A 246 -4.73 -2.12 14.78
CA LEU A 246 -4.76 -2.11 13.32
C LEU A 246 -6.15 -2.43 12.78
N GLY A 247 -6.91 -3.31 13.44
CA GLY A 247 -8.32 -3.53 13.10
C GLY A 247 -9.18 -2.27 13.29
N GLN A 248 -8.98 -1.53 14.39
CA GLN A 248 -9.68 -0.25 14.59
C GLN A 248 -9.25 0.82 13.58
N ALA A 249 -7.97 0.86 13.21
CA ALA A 249 -7.45 1.77 12.19
C ALA A 249 -8.10 1.53 10.82
N GLU A 250 -8.27 0.27 10.41
CA GLU A 250 -8.96 -0.10 9.17
C GLU A 250 -10.42 0.38 9.16
N LEU A 251 -11.16 0.14 10.26
CA LEU A 251 -12.55 0.59 10.40
C LEU A 251 -12.67 2.11 10.34
N GLY A 252 -11.79 2.81 11.06
CA GLY A 252 -11.72 4.26 11.05
C GLY A 252 -11.46 4.82 9.66
N GLY A 253 -10.51 4.23 8.93
CA GLY A 253 -10.20 4.59 7.55
C GLY A 253 -11.39 4.45 6.61
N LEU A 254 -12.13 3.34 6.71
CA LEU A 254 -13.31 3.12 5.88
C LEU A 254 -14.44 4.10 6.19
N ARG A 255 -14.71 4.37 7.48
CA ARG A 255 -15.74 5.35 7.89
C ARG A 255 -15.47 6.74 7.34
N ILE A 256 -14.21 7.17 7.36
CA ILE A 256 -13.79 8.45 6.79
C ILE A 256 -14.00 8.45 5.26
N ALA A 257 -13.64 7.35 4.58
CA ALA A 257 -13.81 7.22 3.14
C ALA A 257 -15.29 7.27 2.73
N GLU A 258 -16.18 6.63 3.49
CA GLU A 258 -17.62 6.67 3.24
C GLU A 258 -18.24 8.03 3.56
N ALA A 259 -17.84 8.67 4.66
CA ALA A 259 -18.26 10.04 4.98
C ALA A 259 -17.92 11.02 3.84
N ARG A 260 -16.71 10.91 3.26
CA ARG A 260 -16.29 11.70 2.09
C ARG A 260 -17.19 11.45 0.87
N LYS A 261 -17.56 10.19 0.59
CA LYS A 261 -18.49 9.86 -0.50
C LYS A 261 -19.89 10.44 -0.25
N GLY A 262 -20.36 10.39 0.99
CA GLY A 262 -21.65 10.95 1.41
C GLY A 262 -21.71 12.47 1.24
N ILE A 263 -20.66 13.19 1.64
CA ILE A 263 -20.53 14.64 1.42
C ILE A 263 -20.56 14.95 -0.08
N GLY A 264 -19.80 14.22 -0.90
CA GLY A 264 -19.80 14.41 -2.35
C GLY A 264 -21.15 14.13 -3.02
N ARG A 265 -21.92 13.15 -2.51
CA ARG A 265 -23.29 12.89 -2.97
C ARG A 265 -24.23 14.02 -2.59
N ARG A 266 -24.25 14.46 -1.32
CA ARG A 266 -25.07 15.60 -0.87
C ARG A 266 -24.73 16.89 -1.59
N ALA A 267 -23.44 17.16 -1.82
CA ALA A 267 -23.02 18.32 -2.60
C ALA A 267 -23.57 18.26 -4.02
N ARG A 268 -23.57 17.08 -4.68
CA ARG A 268 -24.21 16.91 -5.98
C ARG A 268 -25.74 17.01 -5.94
N GLU A 269 -26.40 16.58 -4.88
CA GLU A 269 -27.86 16.71 -4.74
C GLU A 269 -28.28 18.16 -4.53
N VAL A 270 -27.56 18.89 -3.67
CA VAL A 270 -27.85 20.29 -3.33
C VAL A 270 -27.44 21.24 -4.46
N PHE A 271 -26.27 21.02 -5.07
CA PHE A 271 -25.71 21.91 -6.09
C PHE A 271 -25.85 21.40 -7.52
N GLY A 272 -26.20 20.13 -7.75
CA GLY A 272 -26.29 19.54 -9.09
C GLY A 272 -27.50 20.01 -9.92
N GLY A 273 -28.53 20.55 -9.28
CA GLY A 273 -29.60 21.28 -9.97
C GLY A 273 -29.32 22.76 -10.18
N VAL A 274 -28.35 23.33 -9.45
CA VAL A 274 -28.04 24.77 -9.44
C VAL A 274 -26.83 25.09 -10.30
N TRP A 275 -25.92 24.14 -10.51
CA TRP A 275 -24.73 24.34 -11.32
C TRP A 275 -24.13 23.01 -11.82
N VAL A 276 -24.56 22.56 -13.00
CA VAL A 276 -23.70 21.76 -13.89
C VAL A 276 -23.08 22.80 -14.83
N PRO A 277 -21.77 23.12 -14.75
CA PRO A 277 -21.20 23.94 -15.80
C PRO A 277 -21.34 23.10 -17.07
N ALA A 278 -22.22 23.52 -17.98
CA ALA A 278 -22.13 23.08 -19.36
C ALA A 278 -20.66 23.22 -19.73
N ALA A 279 -20.04 22.16 -20.25
CA ALA A 279 -18.67 22.26 -20.72
C ALA A 279 -18.64 23.50 -21.63
N PRO A 280 -17.92 24.57 -21.25
CA PRO A 280 -17.99 25.81 -22.00
C PRO A 280 -17.61 25.45 -23.43
N GLU A 281 -18.44 25.88 -24.38
CA GLU A 281 -18.16 25.72 -25.79
C GLU A 281 -16.75 26.24 -26.01
N ARG A 282 -15.86 25.38 -26.54
CA ARG A 282 -14.43 25.70 -26.67
C ARG A 282 -14.30 26.92 -27.56
N THR A 283 -14.22 28.10 -26.96
CA THR A 283 -14.16 29.34 -27.71
C THR A 283 -12.69 29.74 -27.79
N PRO A 284 -12.11 29.89 -28.99
CA PRO A 284 -10.70 30.17 -29.14
C PRO A 284 -10.35 31.54 -28.53
N LEU A 285 -9.21 31.61 -27.86
CA LEU A 285 -8.54 32.88 -27.57
C LEU A 285 -8.15 33.59 -28.90
N PRO A 286 -7.88 34.91 -28.89
CA PRO A 286 -7.32 35.62 -30.02
C PRO A 286 -6.15 34.85 -30.65
N ALA A 287 -6.13 34.75 -31.99
CA ALA A 287 -5.28 33.81 -32.72
C ALA A 287 -3.78 33.98 -32.40
N ASP A 288 -3.35 35.21 -32.10
CA ASP A 288 -1.99 35.58 -31.71
C ASP A 288 -1.63 35.04 -30.31
N ALA A 289 -2.51 35.21 -29.32
CA ALA A 289 -2.30 34.72 -27.96
C ALA A 289 -2.40 33.18 -27.88
N ALA A 290 -3.34 32.59 -28.61
CA ALA A 290 -3.51 31.14 -28.66
C ALA A 290 -2.30 30.45 -29.31
N ALA A 291 -1.73 31.05 -30.37
CA ALA A 291 -0.55 30.53 -31.05
C ALA A 291 0.70 30.57 -30.16
N ASP A 292 0.94 31.65 -29.41
CA ASP A 292 2.08 31.74 -28.47
C ASP A 292 1.97 30.71 -27.34
N LEU A 293 0.78 30.58 -26.73
CA LEU A 293 0.54 29.63 -25.65
C LEU A 293 0.65 28.17 -26.12
N ALA A 294 0.19 27.89 -27.35
CA ALA A 294 0.36 26.58 -27.99
C ALA A 294 1.83 26.26 -28.28
N ALA A 295 2.57 27.20 -28.90
CA ALA A 295 3.98 27.04 -29.21
C ALA A 295 4.83 26.79 -27.96
N ARG A 296 4.45 27.43 -26.84
CA ARG A 296 5.13 27.29 -25.54
C ARG A 296 4.67 26.09 -24.70
N ARG A 297 3.73 25.28 -25.20
CA ARG A 297 3.12 24.18 -24.44
C ARG A 297 2.63 24.62 -23.05
N PHE A 298 2.06 25.82 -23.00
CA PHE A 298 1.69 26.46 -21.76
C PHE A 298 0.67 25.63 -20.97
N SER A 299 0.89 25.52 -19.66
CA SER A 299 -0.03 24.88 -18.72
C SER A 299 -0.28 25.84 -17.55
N GLY A 300 -1.50 26.32 -17.39
CA GLY A 300 -1.81 27.37 -16.41
C GLY A 300 -3.12 28.08 -16.70
N LEU A 301 -3.32 29.27 -16.14
CA LEU A 301 -4.48 30.12 -16.41
C LEU A 301 -4.04 31.30 -17.27
N ALA A 302 -4.74 31.55 -18.37
CA ALA A 302 -4.56 32.70 -19.25
C ALA A 302 -5.85 33.54 -19.24
N TRP A 303 -5.73 34.87 -19.20
CA TRP A 303 -6.89 35.77 -19.25
C TRP A 303 -7.31 36.03 -20.69
N ASP A 304 -8.59 35.83 -21.00
CA ASP A 304 -9.21 36.23 -22.25
C ASP A 304 -9.76 37.66 -22.11
N ALA A 305 -9.16 38.60 -22.83
CA ALA A 305 -9.51 40.01 -22.74
C ALA A 305 -10.86 40.35 -23.40
N GLU A 306 -11.26 39.63 -24.45
CA GLU A 306 -12.52 39.88 -25.15
C GLU A 306 -13.71 39.43 -24.31
N ARG A 307 -13.57 38.25 -23.69
CA ARG A 307 -14.65 37.63 -22.91
C ARG A 307 -14.59 37.96 -21.42
N ARG A 308 -13.50 38.59 -20.97
CA ARG A 308 -13.23 38.92 -19.55
C ARG A 308 -13.34 37.70 -18.63
N VAL A 309 -12.76 36.57 -19.04
CA VAL A 309 -12.75 35.31 -18.26
C VAL A 309 -11.34 34.71 -18.19
N TRP A 310 -11.06 33.91 -17.16
CA TRP A 310 -9.83 33.11 -17.09
C TRP A 310 -10.02 31.77 -17.80
N VAL A 311 -9.05 31.34 -18.60
CA VAL A 311 -9.06 30.05 -19.33
C VAL A 311 -7.91 29.18 -18.84
N GLN A 312 -8.20 27.94 -18.45
CA GLN A 312 -7.21 26.94 -18.05
C GLN A 312 -6.64 26.21 -19.27
N TRP A 313 -5.32 26.21 -19.40
CA TRP A 313 -4.54 25.55 -20.44
C TRP A 313 -3.75 24.38 -19.87
N VAL A 314 -3.63 23.31 -20.66
CA VAL A 314 -2.76 22.16 -20.37
C VAL A 314 -2.01 21.81 -21.64
N ASN A 315 -0.69 21.88 -21.57
CA ASN A 315 0.24 21.54 -22.65
C ASN A 315 -0.06 22.25 -23.98
N GLY A 316 -0.42 23.53 -23.93
CA GLY A 316 -0.73 24.32 -25.12
C GLY A 316 -2.13 24.08 -25.70
N VAL A 317 -3.03 23.44 -24.94
CA VAL A 317 -4.44 23.24 -25.32
C VAL A 317 -5.34 23.87 -24.25
N PRO A 318 -6.34 24.70 -24.63
CA PRO A 318 -7.33 25.20 -23.69
C PRO A 318 -8.27 24.07 -23.25
N VAL A 319 -8.43 23.90 -21.94
CA VAL A 319 -9.18 22.79 -21.33
C VAL A 319 -10.50 23.26 -20.73
N ARG A 320 -10.55 24.43 -20.10
CA ARG A 320 -11.73 24.88 -19.35
C ARG A 320 -11.75 26.39 -19.06
N ASP A 321 -12.91 27.03 -19.19
CA ASP A 321 -13.14 28.40 -18.68
C ASP A 321 -13.36 28.37 -17.16
N VAL A 322 -12.67 29.25 -16.45
CA VAL A 322 -12.78 29.49 -15.01
C VAL A 322 -13.49 30.82 -14.84
N ALA A 323 -14.79 30.76 -14.48
CA ALA A 323 -15.57 31.95 -14.18
C ALA A 323 -14.92 32.73 -13.03
N THR A 324 -14.89 34.05 -13.15
CA THR A 324 -14.47 34.99 -12.10
C THR A 324 -15.49 35.08 -10.98
#